data_AF-A0A2V8JM86-F1
#
_entry.id   AF-A0A2V8JM86-F1
#
_cell.length_a   1.000
_cell.length_b   1.000
_cell.length_c   1.000
_cell.angle_alpha   90.00
_cell.angle_beta   90.00
_cell.angle_gamma   90.00
#
_symmetry.space_group_name_H-M   'P 1'
#
loop_
_entity.id
_entity.type
_entity.pdbx_description
1 polymer ?
#
loop_
_entity_poly.entity_id
_entity_poly.type
_entity_poly.pdbx_seq_one_letter_code
_entity_poly.pdbx_strand_id
1 'polypeptide(L)' 'MPQNGEDNEKFGVYKSLCCGAEIVIKAGTIFPDCPNHPKLTTIWKPLLDDRIGSLPEEHESESDPAA' A
#
# COMPACT_ATOMS: atom_id res chain seq x y z
N MET A 1 -5.70 10.54 -4.78
CA MET A 1 -5.57 9.09 -5.02
C MET A 1 -5.49 8.90 -6.52
N PRO A 2 -4.40 8.34 -7.04
CA PRO A 2 -4.17 8.21 -8.47
C PRO A 2 -5.14 7.24 -9.16
N GLN A 3 -5.36 7.43 -10.45
CA GLN A 3 -6.17 6.64 -11.36
C GLN A 3 -5.27 5.86 -12.32
N ASN A 4 -5.80 4.76 -12.87
CA ASN A 4 -5.14 4.04 -13.96
C ASN A 4 -4.85 4.99 -15.14
N GLY A 5 -3.63 4.91 -15.66
CA GLY A 5 -3.15 5.82 -16.71
C GLY A 5 -2.36 7.03 -16.21
N GLU A 6 -2.41 7.36 -14.91
CA GLU A 6 -1.56 8.40 -14.33
C GLU A 6 -0.14 7.88 -14.02
N ASP A 7 0.84 8.78 -13.98
CA ASP A 7 2.21 8.45 -13.61
C ASP A 7 2.35 8.26 -12.09
N ASN A 8 3.09 7.24 -11.68
CA ASN A 8 3.42 6.98 -10.29
C ASN A 8 4.82 7.49 -9.95
N GLU A 9 4.92 8.51 -9.10
CA GLU A 9 6.22 9.07 -8.70
C GLU A 9 6.94 8.27 -7.60
N LYS A 10 6.22 7.45 -6.82
CA LYS A 10 6.75 6.80 -5.61
C LYS A 10 6.61 5.28 -5.68
N PHE A 11 7.63 4.53 -5.26
CA PHE A 11 7.49 3.08 -5.08
C PHE A 11 6.57 2.80 -3.89
N GLY A 12 5.62 1.87 -4.02
CA GLY A 12 4.76 1.51 -2.90
C GLY A 12 3.77 0.39 -3.18
N VAL A 13 3.05 0.00 -2.12
CA VAL A 13 1.90 -0.92 -2.21
C VAL A 13 0.63 -0.09 -2.30
N TYR A 14 -0.21 -0.40 -3.28
CA TYR A 14 -1.45 0.30 -3.55
C TYR A 14 -2.62 -0.67 -3.55
N LYS A 15 -3.76 -0.21 -3.06
CA LYS A 15 -5.02 -0.93 -3.03
C LYS A 15 -6.05 -0.29 -3.94
N SER A 16 -6.68 -1.09 -4.80
CA SER A 16 -7.75 -0.63 -5.67
C SER A 16 -9.02 -0.34 -4.86
N LEU A 17 -9.73 0.74 -5.21
CA LEU A 17 -11.00 1.06 -4.56
C LEU A 17 -12.17 0.20 -5.06
N CYS A 18 -12.06 -0.42 -6.24
CA CYS A 18 -13.16 -1.18 -6.84
C CYS A 18 -13.41 -2.54 -6.17
N CYS A 19 -12.36 -3.30 -5.85
CA CYS A 19 -12.47 -4.60 -5.16
C CYS A 19 -11.42 -4.84 -4.09
N GLY A 20 -10.57 -3.86 -3.78
CA GLY A 20 -9.55 -4.02 -2.75
C GLY A 20 -8.36 -4.90 -3.17
N ALA A 21 -8.13 -5.12 -4.48
CA ALA A 21 -6.92 -5.78 -4.96
C ALA A 21 -5.68 -4.95 -4.61
N GLU A 22 -4.61 -5.60 -4.18
CA GLU A 22 -3.36 -4.96 -3.74
C GLU A 22 -2.22 -5.27 -4.70
N ILE A 23 -1.45 -4.26 -5.09
CA ILE A 23 -0.33 -4.40 -6.02
C ILE A 23 0.86 -3.56 -5.58
N VAL A 24 2.06 -4.01 -5.94
CA VAL A 24 3.30 -3.24 -5.81
C VAL A 24 3.53 -2.48 -7.11
N ILE A 25 3.68 -1.16 -7.03
CA ILE A 25 3.92 -0.30 -8.19
C ILE A 25 5.28 0.37 -8.03
N LYS A 26 6.08 0.34 -9.08
CA LYS A 26 7.40 0.98 -9.10
C LYS A 26 7.26 2.49 -9.29
N ALA A 27 8.23 3.26 -8.79
CA ALA A 27 8.35 4.67 -9.15
C ALA A 27 8.65 4.79 -10.66
N GLY A 28 8.12 5.83 -11.29
CA GLY A 28 8.25 6.12 -12.71
C GLY A 28 7.43 5.21 -13.63
N THR A 29 6.49 4.43 -13.11
CA THR A 29 5.58 3.60 -13.93
C THR A 29 4.16 4.13 -13.91
N ILE A 30 3.37 3.78 -14.92
CA ILE A 30 1.95 4.17 -14.98
C ILE A 30 1.12 3.27 -14.05
N PHE A 31 0.12 3.84 -13.38
CA PHE A 31 -0.87 3.08 -12.63
C PHE A 31 -1.65 2.15 -13.57
N PRO A 32 -1.66 0.82 -13.33
CA PRO A 32 -2.33 -0.13 -14.21
C PRO A 32 -3.84 -0.16 -13.96
N ASP A 33 -4.57 -0.83 -14.85
CA ASP A 33 -5.94 -1.26 -14.57
C ASP A 33 -5.98 -2.21 -13.36
N CYS A 34 -7.13 -2.28 -12.68
CA CYS A 34 -7.37 -3.34 -11.71
C CYS A 34 -7.29 -4.71 -12.40
N PRO A 35 -6.53 -5.69 -11.87
CA PRO A 35 -6.42 -7.03 -12.48
C PRO A 35 -7.77 -7.77 -12.54
N ASN A 36 -8.71 -7.47 -11.63
CA ASN A 36 -10.04 -8.07 -11.60
C ASN A 36 -11.07 -7.31 -12.46
N HIS A 37 -10.77 -6.07 -12.83
CA HIS A 37 -11.68 -5.17 -13.54
C HIS A 37 -10.95 -4.41 -14.66
N PRO A 38 -10.47 -5.13 -15.69
CA PRO A 38 -9.73 -4.51 -16.79
C PRO A 38 -10.60 -3.50 -17.55
N LYS A 39 -9.99 -2.46 -18.13
CA LYS A 39 -10.64 -1.41 -18.93
C LYS A 39 -11.68 -0.55 -18.18
N LEU A 40 -11.75 -0.65 -16.86
CA LEU A 40 -12.57 0.24 -16.02
C LEU A 40 -11.66 1.21 -15.27
N THR A 41 -12.18 2.42 -15.03
CA THR A 41 -11.50 3.41 -14.19
C THR A 41 -11.20 2.81 -12.82
N THR A 42 -9.91 2.74 -12.49
CA THR A 42 -9.41 2.16 -11.25
C THR A 42 -8.70 3.25 -10.47
N ILE A 43 -9.17 3.50 -9.25
CA ILE A 43 -8.50 4.40 -8.30
C ILE A 43 -7.63 3.56 -7.37
N TRP A 44 -6.38 3.97 -7.20
CA TRP A 44 -5.39 3.32 -6.34
C TRP A 44 -5.13 4.16 -5.09
N LYS A 45 -5.24 3.52 -3.93
CA LYS A 45 -4.93 4.11 -2.62
C LYS A 45 -3.63 3.53 -2.07
N PRO A 46 -2.59 4.33 -1.78
CA PRO A 46 -1.39 3.80 -1.13
C PRO A 46 -1.74 3.21 0.24
N LEU A 47 -1.16 2.06 0.57
CA LEU A 47 -1.36 1.37 1.86
C LEU A 47 -0.36 1.80 2.92
N LEU A 48 0.87 2.12 2.51
CA LEU A 48 1.83 2.78 3.36
C LEU A 48 1.68 4.27 3.11
N ASP A 49 0.91 4.92 3.98
CA ASP A 49 0.94 6.37 4.08
C ASP A 49 2.35 6.75 4.56
N ASP A 50 2.90 7.89 4.14
CA ASP A 50 4.21 8.41 4.56
C ASP A 50 4.32 8.66 6.09
N ARG A 51 3.36 8.18 6.89
CA ARG A 51 3.40 8.09 8.35
C ARG A 51 4.15 6.85 8.79
N ILE A 52 5.44 6.81 8.49
CA ILE A 52 6.37 6.08 9.34
C ILE A 52 6.41 6.85 10.67
N GLY A 53 5.53 6.45 11.58
CA GLY A 53 5.38 7.07 12.87
C GLY A 53 4.53 6.22 13.80
N SER A 54 4.67 4.90 13.72
CA SER A 54 4.37 3.90 14.76
C SER A 54 4.46 2.52 14.11
N LEU A 55 5.67 1.98 14.03
CA LEU A 55 5.79 0.55 14.27
C LEU A 55 5.14 0.33 15.66
N PRO A 56 4.18 -0.59 15.84
CA PRO A 56 3.84 -1.00 17.19
C PRO A 56 5.14 -1.53 17.78
N GLU A 57 5.64 -0.84 18.82
CA GLU A 57 6.73 -1.35 19.64
C GLU A 57 6.35 -2.78 20.02
N GLU A 58 7.12 -3.71 19.50
CA GLU A 58 7.15 -5.08 19.93
C GLU A 58 7.45 -5.03 21.43
N HIS A 59 6.38 -5.11 22.23
CA HIS A 59 6.44 -5.22 23.67
C HIS A 59 7.40 -6.36 24.00
N GLU A 60 8.61 -5.98 24.41
CA GLU A 60 9.57 -6.85 25.05
C GLU A 60 8.86 -7.60 26.18
N SER A 61 8.88 -8.93 26.07
CA SER A 61 8.34 -9.82 27.08
C SER A 61 8.97 -9.47 28.43
N GLU A 62 8.11 -9.18 29.39
CA GLU A 62 8.42 -9.08 30.81
C GLU A 62 9.30 -10.26 31.22
N SER A 63 10.60 -10.00 31.40
CA SER A 63 11.50 -10.97 32.01
C SER A 63 11.29 -10.92 33.52
N ASP A 64 10.47 -11.84 34.02
CA ASP A 64 10.39 -12.18 35.44
C ASP A 64 11.78 -12.53 36.00
N PRO A 65 12.28 -11.88 37.07
CA PRO A 65 13.37 -12.45 37.83
C PRO A 65 12.80 -13.50 38.79
N ALA A 66 13.20 -14.75 38.56
CA ALA A 66 12.99 -15.84 39.50
C ALA A 66 14.08 -15.82 40.60
N ALA A 67 13.60 -16.00 41.85
CA ALA A 67 14.28 -16.44 43.08
C ALA A 67 15.23 -15.47 43.81
#